data_AF-A0A1C6HUZ0-F1
#
_entry.id   AF-A0A1C6HUZ0-F1
#
_cell.length_a   1.000
_cell.length_b   1.000
_cell.length_c   1.000
_cell.angle_alpha   90.00
_cell.angle_beta   90.00
_cell.angle_gamma   90.00
#
_symmetry.space_group_name_H-M   'P 1'
#
loop_
_entity.id
_entity.type
_entity.pdbx_description
1 polymer ?
#
loop_
_entity_poly.entity_id
_entity_poly.type
_entity_poly.pdbx_seq_one_letter_code
_entity_poly.pdbx_strand_id
1 'polypeptide(L)'
;MSLSTVGCKKSNESNKIKEGQSISSEEKGTSTNKKDKNTTFKPSDYTLKTKKEYVYEYLGLKFKLSNKFKKYMNDKKIAMLDDQSPIDKELKYAFLTFNKMTKEQKKAVVNKKEGGYEKWENGLKRIGTIGIFEKNTSEEKISKMTKCDTHTKIGVSSDGKYDCYFSTNSGSEIKLLNEFKKTEIQIIEKKERPKNGFVLSEKTDLENTEAFKK
;
A
#
# COMPACT_ATOMS: atom_id res chain seq x y z
N MET A 1 -13.44 17.61 59.78
CA MET A 1 -13.70 16.15 59.75
C MET A 1 -14.64 15.91 58.56
N SER A 2 -14.10 15.54 57.39
CA SER A 2 -14.08 14.17 56.83
C SER A 2 -15.48 13.64 56.50
N LEU A 3 -15.81 12.94 55.40
CA LEU A 3 -15.25 12.58 54.09
C LEU A 3 -16.16 11.42 53.63
N SER A 4 -16.74 11.45 52.42
CA SER A 4 -17.08 10.28 51.57
C SER A 4 -18.06 10.70 50.46
N THR A 5 -17.63 11.14 49.28
CA THR A 5 -17.31 10.34 48.07
C THR A 5 -18.22 9.14 47.78
N VAL A 6 -19.02 9.23 46.71
CA VAL A 6 -19.26 8.15 45.75
C VAL A 6 -19.26 8.78 44.36
N GLY A 7 -18.42 8.26 43.46
CA GLY A 7 -18.29 8.69 42.08
C GLY A 7 -18.75 7.64 41.06
N CYS A 8 -18.41 7.92 39.79
CA CYS A 8 -18.64 7.17 38.53
C CYS A 8 -19.99 7.45 37.85
N LYS A 9 -20.07 7.67 36.53
CA LYS A 9 -19.07 7.63 35.44
C LYS A 9 -19.65 8.42 34.25
N LYS A 10 -18.85 9.28 33.64
CA LYS A 10 -19.12 9.91 32.33
C LYS A 10 -19.22 8.81 31.26
N SER A 11 -20.27 8.89 30.45
CA SER A 11 -20.45 8.14 29.21
C SER A 11 -19.36 8.52 28.20
N ASN A 12 -18.84 7.50 27.52
CA ASN A 12 -17.81 7.60 26.49
C ASN A 12 -18.25 8.48 25.32
N GLU A 13 -17.49 9.54 25.06
CA GLU A 13 -17.64 10.42 23.92
C GLU A 13 -16.68 9.99 22.80
N SER A 14 -17.27 9.52 21.69
CA SER A 14 -16.83 9.71 20.30
C SER A 14 -15.39 9.31 19.89
N ASN A 15 -15.26 8.12 19.29
CA ASN A 15 -14.27 7.88 18.24
C ASN A 15 -14.68 8.66 16.98
N LYS A 16 -14.25 9.91 16.87
CA LYS A 16 -14.26 10.66 15.60
C LYS A 16 -13.20 10.06 14.67
N ILE A 17 -13.64 9.17 13.78
CA ILE A 17 -12.88 8.76 12.60
C ILE A 17 -12.71 10.01 11.73
N LYS A 18 -11.47 10.49 11.59
CA LYS A 18 -11.14 11.54 10.61
C LYS A 18 -11.25 10.93 9.22
N GLU A 19 -12.04 11.54 8.35
CA GLU A 19 -12.13 11.14 6.94
C GLU A 19 -10.75 11.15 6.27
N GLY A 20 -10.41 10.06 5.58
CA GLY A 20 -9.24 10.01 4.69
C GLY A 20 -8.12 9.03 5.07
N GLN A 21 -8.31 8.14 6.04
CA GLN A 21 -7.30 7.11 6.34
C GLN A 21 -7.29 6.02 5.25
N SER A 22 -6.21 5.96 4.47
CA SER A 22 -5.84 4.79 3.67
C SER A 22 -5.68 3.57 4.56
N ILE A 23 -5.92 2.40 3.99
CA ILE A 23 -5.67 1.13 4.69
C ILE A 23 -4.21 0.76 4.48
N SER A 24 -3.38 1.17 5.43
CA SER A 24 -1.97 0.78 5.55
C SER A 24 -1.86 -0.73 5.71
N SER A 25 -0.73 -1.30 5.25
CA SER A 25 -0.36 -2.70 5.41
C SER A 25 -0.39 -3.21 6.88
N GLU A 26 -0.49 -2.32 7.86
CA GLU A 26 -0.70 -2.65 9.28
C GLU A 26 -2.02 -3.39 9.56
N GLU A 27 -3.09 -3.11 8.81
CA GLU A 27 -4.38 -3.79 9.02
C GLU A 27 -4.37 -5.24 8.53
N LYS A 28 -3.49 -5.59 7.57
CA LYS A 28 -3.38 -6.94 6.99
C LYS A 28 -2.78 -7.98 7.95
N GLY A 29 -2.40 -7.60 9.17
CA GLY A 29 -1.76 -8.47 10.16
C GLY A 29 -2.35 -8.38 11.57
N THR A 30 -3.66 -8.14 11.70
CA THR A 30 -4.31 -7.95 13.00
C THR A 30 -5.05 -9.20 13.47
N SER A 31 -4.32 -10.23 13.93
CA SER A 31 -4.91 -11.22 14.83
C SER A 31 -5.16 -10.54 16.18
N THR A 32 -6.42 -10.46 16.59
CA THR A 32 -6.86 -9.88 17.86
C THR A 32 -6.58 -10.82 19.05
N ASN A 33 -5.30 -11.13 19.31
CA ASN A 33 -4.89 -11.75 20.56
C ASN A 33 -4.33 -10.69 21.52
N LYS A 34 -5.08 -10.41 22.59
CA LYS A 34 -4.83 -9.41 23.65
C LYS A 34 -3.51 -9.60 24.45
N LYS A 35 -2.57 -10.46 24.03
CA LYS A 35 -1.31 -10.74 24.73
C LYS A 35 -0.04 -10.10 24.14
N ASP A 36 -0.09 -9.55 22.93
CA ASP A 36 1.10 -9.00 22.27
C ASP A 36 1.31 -7.52 22.59
N LYS A 37 1.69 -7.24 23.84
CA LYS A 37 1.76 -5.85 24.33
C LYS A 37 2.99 -5.05 23.86
N ASN A 38 4.01 -5.66 23.25
CA ASN A 38 5.18 -4.95 22.75
C ASN A 38 5.92 -5.70 21.61
N THR A 39 5.20 -6.09 20.56
CA THR A 39 5.82 -6.80 19.42
C THR A 39 6.61 -5.83 18.56
N THR A 40 7.92 -6.02 18.53
CA THR A 40 8.77 -5.42 17.50
C THR A 40 8.82 -6.33 16.28
N PHE A 41 9.00 -5.76 15.10
CA PHE A 41 9.10 -6.51 13.87
C PHE A 41 10.00 -5.81 12.86
N LYS A 42 10.39 -6.54 11.82
CA LYS A 42 11.22 -6.04 10.75
C LYS A 42 10.37 -5.71 9.53
N PRO A 43 10.06 -4.42 9.25
CA PRO A 43 9.09 -4.05 8.23
C PRO A 43 9.50 -4.48 6.81
N SER A 44 10.81 -4.56 6.54
CA SER A 44 11.32 -5.07 5.26
C SER A 44 10.90 -6.51 4.94
N ASP A 45 10.50 -7.28 5.96
CA ASP A 45 10.08 -8.68 5.81
C ASP A 45 8.61 -8.80 5.38
N TYR A 46 7.86 -7.69 5.46
CA TYR A 46 6.42 -7.61 5.12
C TYR A 46 6.16 -6.86 3.80
N THR A 47 7.21 -6.55 3.04
CA THR A 47 7.06 -5.98 1.69
C THR A 47 6.51 -7.02 0.71
N LEU A 48 5.83 -6.58 -0.35
CA LEU A 48 5.31 -7.47 -1.38
C LEU A 48 6.46 -8.25 -2.04
N LYS A 49 6.27 -9.57 -2.11
CA LYS A 49 7.27 -10.50 -2.66
C LYS A 49 7.38 -10.37 -4.17
N THR A 50 8.53 -10.81 -4.70
CA THR A 50 8.69 -10.90 -6.15
C THR A 50 7.81 -12.00 -6.73
N LYS A 51 7.16 -11.70 -7.86
CA LYS A 51 6.42 -12.67 -8.66
C LYS A 51 6.98 -12.69 -10.07
N LYS A 52 6.74 -13.78 -10.81
CA LYS A 52 7.07 -13.82 -12.25
C LYS A 52 6.31 -12.71 -12.99
N GLU A 53 5.07 -12.51 -12.57
CA GLU A 53 4.08 -11.59 -13.12
C GLU A 53 3.13 -11.21 -12.00
N TYR A 54 2.62 -9.98 -12.03
CA TYR A 54 1.65 -9.47 -11.07
C TYR A 54 0.33 -9.27 -11.80
N VAL A 55 -0.74 -9.85 -11.25
CA VAL A 55 -2.08 -9.80 -11.86
C VAL A 55 -3.07 -9.27 -10.84
N TYR A 56 -3.52 -8.03 -11.02
CA TYR A 56 -4.50 -7.36 -10.18
C TYR A 56 -5.81 -7.26 -10.94
N GLU A 57 -6.54 -8.37 -11.02
CA GLU A 57 -7.77 -8.51 -11.79
C GLU A 57 -8.84 -7.50 -11.37
N TYR A 58 -8.92 -7.17 -10.08
CA TYR A 58 -9.86 -6.17 -9.56
C TYR A 58 -9.49 -4.72 -9.92
N LEU A 59 -8.27 -4.48 -10.37
CA LEU A 59 -7.83 -3.21 -10.93
C LEU A 59 -7.85 -3.20 -12.46
N GLY A 60 -7.99 -4.36 -13.11
CA GLY A 60 -7.76 -4.48 -14.55
C GLY A 60 -6.30 -4.22 -14.92
N LEU A 61 -5.35 -4.57 -14.05
CA LEU A 61 -3.93 -4.27 -14.24
C LEU A 61 -3.08 -5.54 -14.17
N LYS A 62 -2.15 -5.66 -15.12
CA LYS A 62 -1.17 -6.74 -15.19
C LYS A 62 0.21 -6.15 -15.50
N PHE A 63 1.25 -6.61 -14.83
CA PHE A 63 2.60 -6.19 -15.18
C PHE A 63 3.69 -7.21 -14.84
N LYS A 64 4.83 -7.05 -15.51
CA LYS A 64 6.03 -7.86 -15.32
C LYS A 64 7.25 -6.97 -15.14
N LEU A 65 7.91 -7.15 -14.00
CA LEU A 65 9.17 -6.51 -13.68
C LEU A 65 10.33 -7.24 -14.37
N SER A 66 11.36 -6.50 -14.76
CA SER A 66 12.57 -7.10 -15.31
C SER A 66 13.25 -8.03 -14.29
N ASN A 67 14.03 -8.99 -14.77
CA ASN A 67 14.78 -9.90 -13.89
C ASN A 67 15.74 -9.15 -12.96
N LYS A 68 16.34 -8.07 -13.46
CA LYS A 68 17.24 -7.22 -12.68
C LYS A 68 16.49 -6.42 -11.61
N PHE A 69 15.29 -5.91 -11.91
CA PHE A 69 14.48 -5.20 -10.93
C PHE A 69 13.95 -6.14 -9.84
N LYS A 70 13.50 -7.34 -10.20
CA LYS A 70 13.14 -8.40 -9.23
C LYS A 70 14.32 -8.75 -8.32
N LYS A 71 15.55 -8.82 -8.84
CA LYS A 71 16.74 -9.01 -8.00
C LYS A 71 16.89 -7.89 -6.96
N TYR A 72 16.62 -6.64 -7.32
CA TYR A 72 16.66 -5.54 -6.35
C TYR A 72 15.62 -5.70 -5.22
N MET A 73 14.43 -6.20 -5.52
CA MET A 73 13.42 -6.52 -4.50
C MET A 73 13.86 -7.69 -3.61
N ASN A 74 14.37 -8.78 -4.20
CA ASN A 74 14.87 -9.94 -3.44
C ASN A 74 16.05 -9.59 -2.52
N ASP A 75 16.95 -8.71 -2.97
CA ASP A 75 18.06 -8.15 -2.17
C ASP A 75 17.58 -7.13 -1.11
N LYS A 76 16.26 -6.94 -0.97
CA LYS A 76 15.62 -5.91 -0.14
C LYS A 76 16.17 -4.51 -0.42
N LYS A 77 16.65 -4.23 -1.64
CA LYS A 77 17.04 -2.87 -2.06
C LYS A 77 15.80 -2.04 -2.39
N ILE A 78 14.72 -2.71 -2.78
CA ILE A 78 13.44 -2.12 -3.15
C ILE A 78 12.34 -2.74 -2.32
N ALA A 79 11.59 -1.91 -1.60
CA ALA A 79 10.33 -2.28 -0.98
C ALA A 79 9.21 -2.00 -1.96
N MET A 80 8.42 -3.03 -2.27
CA MET A 80 7.13 -2.86 -2.94
C MET A 80 6.03 -2.86 -1.88
N LEU A 81 5.25 -1.79 -1.81
CA LEU A 81 4.15 -1.62 -0.85
C LEU A 81 2.87 -1.31 -1.59
N ASP A 82 1.73 -1.61 -1.00
CA ASP A 82 0.41 -1.37 -1.56
C ASP A 82 -0.40 -0.38 -0.73
N ASP A 83 -1.18 0.44 -1.40
CA ASP A 83 -2.08 1.40 -0.76
C ASP A 83 -3.35 1.55 -1.61
N GLN A 84 -4.49 1.68 -0.95
CA GLN A 84 -5.78 1.88 -1.58
C GLN A 84 -6.69 2.76 -0.72
N SER A 85 -7.68 3.37 -1.38
CA SER A 85 -8.75 4.06 -0.69
C SER A 85 -9.51 3.11 0.26
N PRO A 86 -10.21 3.65 1.29
CA PRO A 86 -10.95 2.84 2.26
C PRO A 86 -11.83 1.72 1.64
N ILE A 87 -11.87 0.55 2.29
CA ILE A 87 -12.57 -0.64 1.78
C ILE A 87 -14.10 -0.50 1.82
N ASP A 88 -14.61 0.28 2.77
CA ASP A 88 -16.02 0.53 3.04
C ASP A 88 -16.63 1.59 2.10
N LYS A 89 -15.80 2.23 1.27
CA LYS A 89 -16.20 3.27 0.33
C LYS A 89 -15.93 2.85 -1.12
N GLU A 90 -16.50 3.60 -2.07
CA GLU A 90 -16.16 3.45 -3.48
C GLU A 90 -14.64 3.60 -3.69
N LEU A 91 -14.08 2.74 -4.55
CA LEU A 91 -12.66 2.76 -4.86
C LEU A 91 -12.33 4.08 -5.57
N LYS A 92 -11.43 4.87 -4.98
CA LYS A 92 -10.94 6.13 -5.58
C LYS A 92 -9.52 6.01 -6.12
N TYR A 93 -8.71 5.18 -5.48
CA TYR A 93 -7.37 4.86 -5.95
C TYR A 93 -6.93 3.52 -5.39
N ALA A 94 -6.02 2.89 -6.10
CA ALA A 94 -5.24 1.75 -5.63
C ALA A 94 -3.93 1.73 -6.39
N PHE A 95 -2.81 1.68 -5.68
CA PHE A 95 -1.50 1.73 -6.29
C PHE A 95 -0.45 0.94 -5.53
N LEU A 96 0.61 0.62 -6.26
CA LEU A 96 1.79 -0.09 -5.80
C LEU A 96 2.96 0.86 -5.86
N THR A 97 3.68 0.96 -4.77
CA THR A 97 4.79 1.89 -4.61
C THR A 97 6.10 1.12 -4.60
N PHE A 98 7.11 1.65 -5.29
CA PHE A 98 8.43 1.04 -5.37
C PHE A 98 9.43 1.98 -4.73
N ASN A 99 10.01 1.56 -3.60
CA ASN A 99 10.78 2.45 -2.74
C ASN A 99 12.19 1.90 -2.50
N LYS A 100 13.21 2.73 -2.68
CA LYS A 100 14.59 2.40 -2.34
C LYS A 100 14.75 2.36 -0.82
N MET A 101 15.32 1.26 -0.34
CA MET A 101 15.71 1.08 1.07
C MET A 101 17.21 1.34 1.27
N THR A 102 17.57 2.05 2.33
CA THR A 102 18.96 2.15 2.82
C THR A 102 19.39 0.87 3.53
N LYS A 103 20.68 0.75 3.89
CA LYS A 103 21.18 -0.42 4.64
C LYS A 103 20.56 -0.51 6.03
N GLU A 104 20.28 0.63 6.64
CA GLU A 104 19.67 0.78 7.96
C GLU A 104 18.19 0.37 7.90
N GLN A 105 17.45 0.87 6.91
CA GLN A 105 16.03 0.54 6.71
C GLN A 105 15.81 -0.97 6.48
N LYS A 106 16.75 -1.65 5.81
CA LYS A 106 16.72 -3.12 5.63
C LYS A 106 16.92 -3.92 6.91
N LYS A 107 17.48 -3.31 7.96
CA LYS A 107 17.79 -3.97 9.23
C LYS A 107 16.95 -3.42 10.38
N ALA A 108 16.17 -2.37 10.13
CA ALA A 108 15.32 -1.74 11.11
C ALA A 108 14.39 -2.75 11.77
N VAL A 109 14.25 -2.61 13.08
CA VAL A 109 13.28 -3.32 13.91
C VAL A 109 12.43 -2.23 14.55
N VAL A 110 11.13 -2.25 14.29
CA VAL A 110 10.20 -1.17 14.67
C VAL A 110 9.13 -1.69 15.62
N ASN A 111 8.63 -0.81 16.49
CA ASN A 111 7.53 -1.12 17.40
C ASN A 111 6.18 -0.82 16.72
N LYS A 112 5.25 -1.78 16.80
CA LYS A 112 3.90 -1.67 16.22
C LYS A 112 3.03 -0.56 16.84
N LYS A 113 3.27 -0.14 18.09
CA LYS A 113 2.42 0.86 18.79
C LYS A 113 2.92 2.29 18.72
N GLU A 114 4.16 2.51 18.31
CA GLU A 114 4.83 3.82 18.42
C GLU A 114 4.95 4.56 17.08
N GLY A 115 4.11 4.19 16.11
CA GLY A 115 4.15 4.73 14.76
C GLY A 115 5.44 4.33 14.00
N GLY A 116 6.07 3.23 14.41
CA GLY A 116 7.40 2.83 13.94
C GLY A 116 7.40 2.42 12.47
N TYR A 117 6.32 1.78 12.02
CA TYR A 117 6.14 1.39 10.63
C TYR A 117 5.95 2.61 9.73
N GLU A 118 5.07 3.54 10.11
CA GLU A 118 4.75 4.74 9.33
C GLU A 118 5.98 5.65 9.24
N LYS A 119 6.79 5.74 10.31
CA LYS A 119 8.10 6.42 10.25
C LYS A 119 9.06 5.73 9.29
N TRP A 120 9.13 4.40 9.32
CA TRP A 120 9.97 3.63 8.41
C TRP A 120 9.54 3.82 6.95
N GLU A 121 8.24 3.67 6.67
CA GLU A 121 7.63 3.82 5.34
C GLU A 121 7.83 5.25 4.80
N ASN A 122 7.56 6.28 5.62
CA ASN A 122 7.74 7.66 5.22
C ASN A 122 9.20 8.03 4.96
N GLY A 123 10.15 7.33 5.59
CA GLY A 123 11.59 7.50 5.34
C GLY A 123 12.06 6.83 4.04
N LEU A 124 11.25 6.00 3.39
CA LEU A 124 11.67 5.32 2.16
C LEU A 124 11.71 6.31 0.98
N LYS A 125 12.73 6.17 0.12
CA LYS A 125 12.83 7.01 -1.09
C LYS A 125 12.02 6.40 -2.24
N ARG A 126 10.88 7.00 -2.57
CA ARG A 126 10.00 6.60 -3.69
C ARG A 126 10.71 6.71 -5.03
N ILE A 127 10.72 5.62 -5.81
CA ILE A 127 11.25 5.58 -7.18
C ILE A 127 10.14 5.79 -8.19
N GLY A 128 9.01 5.14 -7.93
CA GLY A 128 7.83 5.25 -8.76
C GLY A 128 6.63 4.50 -8.18
N THR A 129 5.52 4.62 -8.88
CA THR A 129 4.21 4.09 -8.49
C THR A 129 3.50 3.57 -9.73
N ILE A 130 2.85 2.42 -9.63
CA ILE A 130 1.95 1.89 -10.66
C ILE A 130 0.57 1.76 -10.04
N GLY A 131 -0.45 2.37 -10.62
CA GLY A 131 -1.78 2.24 -10.06
C GLY A 131 -2.87 2.92 -10.86
N ILE A 132 -4.07 2.85 -10.30
CA ILE A 132 -5.28 3.43 -10.87
C ILE A 132 -5.80 4.54 -9.97
N PHE A 133 -6.40 5.55 -10.59
CA PHE A 133 -7.02 6.69 -9.93
C PHE A 133 -8.37 6.93 -10.57
N GLU A 134 -9.34 7.37 -9.77
CA GLU A 134 -10.65 7.82 -10.25
C GLU A 134 -10.45 8.78 -11.43
N LYS A 135 -11.23 8.59 -12.49
CA LYS A 135 -11.11 9.39 -13.72
C LYS A 135 -11.16 10.88 -13.38
N ASN A 136 -10.36 11.67 -14.09
CA ASN A 136 -10.22 13.11 -13.86
C ASN A 136 -9.62 13.51 -12.49
N THR A 137 -9.00 12.59 -11.75
CA THR A 137 -8.14 12.96 -10.63
C THR A 137 -7.01 13.85 -11.14
N SER A 138 -6.86 15.05 -10.56
CA SER A 138 -5.82 16.00 -10.98
C SER A 138 -4.41 15.45 -10.75
N GLU A 139 -3.47 15.80 -11.63
CA GLU A 139 -2.07 15.41 -11.47
C GLU A 139 -1.50 15.88 -10.14
N GLU A 140 -1.83 17.08 -9.66
CA GLU A 140 -1.41 17.56 -8.34
C GLU A 140 -1.83 16.60 -7.20
N LYS A 141 -3.06 16.08 -7.25
CA LYS A 141 -3.54 15.12 -6.27
C LYS A 141 -2.82 13.77 -6.43
N ILE A 142 -2.57 13.33 -7.66
CA ILE A 142 -1.77 12.13 -7.94
C ILE A 142 -0.34 12.31 -7.40
N SER A 143 0.33 13.45 -7.62
CA SER A 143 1.67 13.75 -7.11
C SER A 143 1.71 13.67 -5.59
N LYS A 144 0.73 14.26 -4.90
CA LYS A 144 0.62 14.21 -3.43
C LYS A 144 0.50 12.78 -2.90
N MET A 145 -0.39 11.97 -3.49
CA MET A 145 -0.59 10.57 -3.04
C MET A 145 0.61 9.67 -3.36
N THR A 146 1.13 9.80 -4.58
CA THR A 146 2.20 8.92 -5.09
C THR A 146 3.60 9.35 -4.68
N LYS A 147 3.76 10.59 -4.17
CA LYS A 147 5.05 11.26 -3.93
C LYS A 147 5.95 11.23 -5.18
N CYS A 148 5.35 11.27 -6.37
CA CYS A 148 6.03 11.27 -7.68
C CYS A 148 5.87 12.62 -8.38
N ASP A 149 6.84 13.00 -9.20
CA ASP A 149 6.86 14.27 -9.96
C ASP A 149 6.50 14.12 -11.45
N THR A 150 6.54 12.90 -11.97
CA THR A 150 6.29 12.59 -13.37
C THR A 150 5.21 11.54 -13.47
N HIS A 151 4.17 11.78 -14.27
CA HIS A 151 3.02 10.88 -14.42
C HIS A 151 2.82 10.52 -15.89
N THR A 152 2.92 9.24 -16.23
CA THR A 152 2.62 8.75 -17.58
C THR A 152 1.31 7.96 -17.53
N LYS A 153 0.27 8.45 -18.21
CA LYS A 153 -0.98 7.71 -18.38
C LYS A 153 -0.72 6.51 -19.28
N ILE A 154 -0.94 5.31 -18.77
CA ILE A 154 -0.70 4.03 -19.45
C ILE A 154 -1.98 3.39 -19.98
N GLY A 155 -3.14 3.92 -19.60
CA GLY A 155 -4.43 3.46 -20.10
C GLY A 155 -5.61 3.91 -19.25
N VAL A 156 -6.75 3.32 -19.52
CA VAL A 156 -8.02 3.50 -18.79
C VAL A 156 -8.52 2.10 -18.44
N SER A 157 -9.07 1.90 -17.25
CA SER A 157 -9.68 0.63 -16.86
C SER A 157 -10.77 0.21 -17.84
N SER A 158 -11.03 -1.10 -17.96
CA SER A 158 -12.01 -1.63 -18.93
C SER A 158 -13.45 -1.14 -18.68
N ASP A 159 -13.78 -0.77 -17.44
CA ASP A 159 -15.07 -0.15 -17.07
C ASP A 159 -15.12 1.37 -17.32
N GLY A 160 -14.02 1.97 -17.81
CA GLY A 160 -13.92 3.39 -18.14
C GLY A 160 -13.88 4.35 -16.94
N LYS A 161 -13.88 3.83 -15.72
CA LYS A 161 -14.02 4.60 -14.46
C LYS A 161 -12.68 5.11 -13.89
N TYR A 162 -11.56 4.53 -14.29
CA TYR A 162 -10.25 4.81 -13.71
C TYR A 162 -9.20 5.08 -14.77
N ASP A 163 -8.35 6.07 -14.51
CA ASP A 163 -7.14 6.31 -15.29
C ASP A 163 -5.96 5.57 -14.64
N CYS A 164 -5.21 4.83 -15.46
CA CYS A 164 -4.06 4.05 -15.02
C CYS A 164 -2.79 4.84 -15.29
N TYR A 165 -1.92 4.97 -14.27
CA TYR A 165 -0.68 5.72 -14.36
C TYR A 165 0.54 4.91 -13.95
N PHE A 166 1.62 5.10 -14.71
CA PHE A 166 2.98 4.78 -14.33
C PHE A 166 3.68 6.09 -13.94
N SER A 167 3.88 6.28 -12.64
CA SER A 167 4.48 7.50 -12.09
C SER A 167 5.90 7.26 -11.64
N THR A 168 6.78 8.23 -11.81
CA THR A 168 8.19 8.14 -11.43
C THR A 168 8.69 9.41 -10.76
N ASN A 169 9.78 9.31 -10.00
CA ASN A 169 10.52 10.46 -9.49
C ASN A 169 11.78 10.71 -10.31
N SER A 170 11.86 11.89 -10.93
CA SER A 170 13.02 12.34 -11.72
C SER A 170 14.32 12.38 -10.91
N GLY A 171 14.24 12.71 -9.61
CA GLY A 171 15.37 12.72 -8.66
C GLY A 171 15.83 11.34 -8.17
N SER A 172 15.32 10.25 -8.77
CA SER A 172 15.75 8.88 -8.48
C SER A 172 17.08 8.55 -9.14
N GLU A 173 17.78 7.54 -8.63
CA GLU A 173 19.02 7.07 -9.25
C GLU A 173 18.75 6.59 -10.69
N ILE A 174 19.42 7.20 -11.67
CA ILE A 174 19.15 7.00 -13.10
C ILE A 174 19.17 5.52 -13.50
N LYS A 175 20.17 4.75 -13.04
CA LYS A 175 20.29 3.32 -13.36
C LYS A 175 19.09 2.51 -12.84
N LEU A 176 18.59 2.85 -11.65
CA LEU A 176 17.46 2.19 -11.02
C LEU A 176 16.14 2.60 -11.69
N LEU A 177 15.97 3.89 -11.97
CA LEU A 177 14.82 4.43 -12.67
C LEU A 177 14.70 3.86 -14.09
N ASN A 178 15.80 3.78 -14.84
CA ASN A 178 15.81 3.18 -16.18
C ASN A 178 15.44 1.70 -16.15
N GLU A 179 15.83 0.98 -15.10
CA GLU A 179 15.42 -0.42 -14.95
C GLU A 179 13.94 -0.54 -14.57
N PHE A 180 13.41 0.36 -13.74
CA PHE A 180 11.99 0.41 -13.41
C PHE A 180 11.12 0.72 -14.63
N LYS A 181 11.58 1.63 -15.51
CA LYS A 181 10.91 1.99 -16.77
C LYS A 181 10.80 0.83 -17.78
N LYS A 182 11.54 -0.26 -17.59
CA LYS A 182 11.41 -1.49 -18.40
C LYS A 182 10.25 -2.40 -17.96
N THR A 183 9.45 -1.96 -16.99
CA THR A 183 8.28 -2.72 -16.55
C THR A 183 7.31 -2.86 -17.73
N GLU A 184 6.98 -4.10 -18.08
CA GLU A 184 5.96 -4.41 -19.08
C GLU A 184 4.60 -4.29 -18.39
N ILE A 185 3.71 -3.43 -18.88
CA ILE A 185 2.39 -3.18 -18.27
C ILE A 185 1.31 -3.42 -19.30
N GLN A 186 0.23 -4.07 -18.87
CA GLN A 186 -0.94 -4.37 -19.67
C GLN A 186 -2.19 -4.01 -18.86
N ILE A 187 -3.11 -3.29 -19.50
CA ILE A 187 -4.46 -3.15 -18.99
C ILE A 187 -5.24 -4.38 -19.43
N ILE A 188 -5.91 -5.02 -18.47
CA ILE A 188 -6.69 -6.23 -18.67
C ILE A 188 -8.15 -5.98 -18.24
N GLU A 189 -9.03 -6.91 -18.55
CA GLU A 189 -10.41 -6.86 -18.10
C GLU A 189 -10.49 -6.81 -16.56
N LYS A 190 -11.22 -5.82 -16.06
CA LYS A 190 -11.41 -5.60 -14.62
C LYS A 190 -12.56 -6.45 -14.10
N LYS A 191 -12.29 -7.25 -13.06
CA LYS A 191 -13.31 -8.00 -12.33
C LYS A 191 -14.07 -7.11 -11.34
N GLU A 192 -15.25 -7.57 -10.94
CA GLU A 192 -16.00 -6.96 -9.85
C GLU A 192 -15.20 -6.96 -8.56
N ARG A 193 -15.35 -5.88 -7.79
CA ARG A 193 -14.63 -5.70 -6.52
C ARG A 193 -14.97 -6.86 -5.55
N PRO A 194 -13.97 -7.45 -4.87
CA PRO A 194 -14.24 -8.54 -3.94
C PRO A 194 -15.00 -8.03 -2.72
N LYS A 195 -15.76 -8.93 -2.06
CA LYS A 195 -16.63 -8.58 -0.91
C LYS A 195 -15.88 -7.95 0.26
N ASN A 196 -14.62 -8.32 0.48
CA ASN A 196 -13.80 -7.69 1.53
C ASN A 196 -13.26 -6.30 1.15
N GLY A 197 -13.47 -5.85 -0.09
CA GLY A 197 -13.03 -4.56 -0.60
C GLY A 197 -11.55 -4.43 -0.99
N PHE A 198 -10.69 -5.44 -0.78
CA PHE A 198 -9.25 -5.33 -1.10
C PHE A 198 -8.98 -5.69 -2.56
N VAL A 199 -8.44 -4.73 -3.32
CA VAL A 199 -8.26 -4.84 -4.78
C VAL A 199 -6.80 -5.11 -5.19
N LEU A 200 -5.86 -4.90 -4.28
CA LEU A 200 -4.41 -5.12 -4.44
C LEU A 200 -3.93 -6.46 -3.85
N SER A 201 -4.85 -7.32 -3.47
CA SER A 201 -4.56 -8.69 -3.03
C SER A 201 -5.01 -9.64 -4.12
N GLU A 202 -4.09 -10.49 -4.60
CA GLU A 202 -4.45 -11.53 -5.57
C GLU A 202 -5.49 -12.46 -4.96
N LYS A 203 -6.34 -13.05 -5.81
CA LYS A 203 -7.36 -14.01 -5.38
C LYS A 203 -6.75 -15.15 -4.54
N THR A 204 -5.55 -15.62 -4.87
CA THR A 204 -4.80 -16.63 -4.12
C THR A 204 -4.28 -16.14 -2.76
N ASP A 205 -3.96 -14.85 -2.65
CA ASP A 205 -3.55 -14.22 -1.40
C ASP A 205 -4.76 -14.03 -0.46
N LEU A 206 -5.98 -13.97 -1.01
CA LEU A 206 -7.22 -13.77 -0.28
C LEU A 206 -7.88 -15.06 0.22
N GLU A 207 -7.76 -16.16 -0.53
CA GLU A 207 -8.41 -17.45 -0.23
C GLU A 207 -8.06 -18.04 1.15
N ASN A 208 -6.98 -17.57 1.78
CA ASN A 208 -6.54 -18.01 3.12
C ASN A 208 -6.62 -16.94 4.22
N THR A 209 -7.09 -15.73 3.92
CA THR A 209 -7.21 -14.66 4.92
C THR A 209 -8.49 -14.84 5.75
N GLU A 210 -8.40 -14.59 7.07
CA GLU A 210 -9.52 -14.77 8.01
C GLU A 210 -10.77 -13.98 7.62
N ALA A 211 -10.64 -12.92 6.81
CA ALA A 211 -11.73 -12.13 6.27
C ALA A 211 -12.63 -12.88 5.23
N PHE A 212 -12.25 -14.08 4.78
CA PHE A 212 -12.96 -14.83 3.73
C PHE A 212 -13.16 -16.32 3.98
N LYS A 213 -12.68 -16.84 5.11
CA LYS A 213 -13.05 -18.20 5.50
C LYS A 213 -14.53 -18.19 5.89
N LYS A 214 -15.33 -19.00 5.20
CA LYS A 214 -16.75 -19.24 5.52
C LYS A 214 -16.89 -19.87 6.90
#